data_AF-A0A9P8SWK8-F1
#
_entry.id   AF-A0A9P8SWK8-F1
#
_cell.length_a   1.000
_cell.length_b   1.000
_cell.length_c   1.000
_cell.angle_alpha   90.00
_cell.angle_beta   90.00
_cell.angle_gamma   90.00
#
_symmetry.space_group_name_H-M   'P 1'
#
loop_
_entity.id
_entity.type
_entity.pdbx_description
1 polymer ?
#
loop_
_entity_poly.entity_id
_entity_poly.type
_entity_poly.pdbx_seq_one_letter_code
_entity_poly.pdbx_strand_id
1 'polypeptide(L)'
;MGNSFQDALARYRVLNGLKATALDLGMVLSVGYVAENDSDLINHLRDVGVEPMREEEFLSILDELCNPNQPATIPLTKSQISLGLQMPETRVATGAEEPGWMRDPLFRHLYRIRTLEGAAESDERSVNYALLLAGADNFEEASGIVYEAMVSKLVKALNISQGDVDPSKPLHALGVDSLVAVELRTWMLKQLDADVAVFDLMEVASLRALASLIATRSGYVKKDNGKEK
;
A
#
# COMPACT_ATOMS: atom_id res chain seq x y z
N MET A 1 28.83 -2.50 7.33
CA MET A 1 29.74 -1.83 8.30
C MET A 1 30.45 -0.60 7.74
N GLY A 2 30.59 -0.43 6.41
CA GLY A 2 31.19 0.80 5.83
C GLY A 2 30.32 2.05 5.98
N ASN A 3 29.00 1.92 5.76
CA ASN A 3 28.09 3.08 5.71
C ASN A 3 27.95 3.79 7.06
N SER A 4 27.88 3.06 8.17
CA SER A 4 27.75 3.67 9.51
C SER A 4 28.92 4.58 9.90
N PHE A 5 30.13 4.29 9.40
CA PHE A 5 31.28 5.19 9.58
C PHE A 5 31.13 6.47 8.76
N GLN A 6 30.66 6.35 7.51
CA GLN A 6 30.41 7.50 6.64
C GLN A 6 29.31 8.40 7.22
N ASP A 7 28.24 7.82 7.76
CA ASP A 7 27.16 8.54 8.47
C ASP A 7 27.70 9.30 9.68
N ALA A 8 28.48 8.63 10.52
CA ALA A 8 29.08 9.23 11.71
C ALA A 8 30.08 10.34 11.34
N LEU A 9 30.88 10.15 10.29
CA LEU A 9 31.83 11.14 9.81
C LEU A 9 31.13 12.37 9.23
N ALA A 10 30.07 12.19 8.43
CA ALA A 10 29.28 13.30 7.90
C ALA A 10 28.65 14.10 9.04
N ARG A 11 28.04 13.43 10.02
CA ARG A 11 27.48 14.04 11.22
C ARG A 11 28.54 14.82 12.02
N TYR A 12 29.72 14.24 12.22
CA TYR A 12 30.83 14.89 12.92
C TYR A 12 31.28 16.18 12.21
N ARG A 13 31.42 16.15 10.88
CA ARG A 13 31.81 17.33 10.09
C ARG A 13 30.78 18.45 10.23
N VAL A 14 29.49 18.13 10.12
CA VAL A 14 28.41 19.12 10.27
C VAL A 14 28.40 19.76 11.66
N LEU A 15 28.65 18.99 12.72
CA LEU A 15 28.78 19.52 14.08
C LEU A 15 30.00 20.45 14.27
N ASN A 16 31.04 20.30 13.44
CA ASN A 16 32.21 21.18 13.42
C ASN A 16 32.07 22.35 12.42
N GLY A 17 30.87 22.61 11.91
CA GLY A 17 30.60 23.69 10.96
C GLY A 17 31.06 23.41 9.53
N LEU A 18 31.42 22.17 9.21
CA LEU A 18 31.87 21.75 7.88
C LEU A 18 30.75 21.04 7.11
N LYS A 19 30.58 21.36 5.82
CA LYS A 19 29.66 20.65 4.93
C LYS A 19 30.04 19.18 4.75
N ALA A 20 29.07 18.28 4.94
CA ALA A 20 29.15 16.86 4.63
C ALA A 20 27.77 16.20 4.63
N THR A 21 27.51 15.33 3.66
CA THR A 21 26.29 14.50 3.60
C THR A 21 26.69 13.07 3.22
N ALA A 22 26.25 12.09 3.99
CA ALA A 22 26.29 10.68 3.61
C ALA A 22 25.03 10.34 2.81
N LEU A 23 25.19 9.60 1.71
CA LEU A 23 24.10 9.18 0.83
C LEU A 23 23.93 7.67 0.90
N ASP A 24 22.80 7.22 1.44
CA ASP A 24 22.39 5.82 1.32
C ASP A 24 21.64 5.65 0.02
N LEU A 25 22.35 5.16 -0.99
CA LEU A 25 21.80 4.96 -2.33
C LEU A 25 21.07 3.62 -2.42
N GLY A 26 19.87 3.66 -2.99
CA GLY A 26 19.16 2.48 -3.47
C GLY A 26 19.67 2.01 -4.83
N MET A 27 18.81 1.34 -5.58
CA MET A 27 19.10 0.89 -6.94
C MET A 27 19.13 2.09 -7.90
N VAL A 28 20.27 2.32 -8.57
CA VAL A 28 20.38 3.29 -9.67
C VAL A 28 20.31 2.54 -11.01
N LEU A 29 19.30 2.86 -11.81
CA LEU A 29 19.16 2.40 -13.18
C LEU A 29 20.21 3.10 -14.04
N SER A 30 21.18 2.34 -14.56
CA SER A 30 22.15 2.81 -15.53
C SER A 30 21.98 2.09 -16.87
N VAL A 31 22.50 2.69 -17.92
CA VAL A 31 22.54 2.12 -19.27
C VAL A 31 23.59 1.00 -19.30
N GLY A 32 23.17 -0.22 -19.67
CA GLY A 32 24.09 -1.28 -20.11
C GLY A 32 24.44 -2.42 -19.13
N TYR A 33 23.99 -2.43 -17.86
CA TYR A 33 24.16 -3.61 -16.98
C TYR A 33 22.85 -4.12 -16.37
N VAL A 34 21.96 -3.21 -15.94
CA VAL A 34 20.64 -3.56 -15.39
C VAL A 34 19.56 -3.66 -16.48
N ALA A 35 19.73 -2.94 -17.59
CA ALA A 35 18.80 -2.98 -18.73
C ALA A 35 18.90 -4.27 -19.57
N GLU A 36 20.05 -4.96 -19.52
CA GLU A 36 20.34 -6.09 -20.43
C GLU A 36 20.15 -7.47 -19.80
N ASN A 37 20.09 -7.62 -18.47
CA ASN A 37 20.14 -8.97 -17.87
C ASN A 37 19.28 -9.26 -16.64
N ASP A 38 18.46 -8.36 -16.11
CA ASP A 38 17.83 -8.69 -14.81
C ASP A 38 16.52 -7.96 -14.51
N SER A 39 15.55 -8.06 -15.44
CA SER A 39 14.15 -7.69 -15.15
C SER A 39 13.65 -8.34 -13.86
N ASP A 40 14.11 -9.56 -13.58
CA ASP A 40 13.73 -10.33 -12.41
C ASP A 40 14.33 -9.74 -11.12
N LEU A 41 15.59 -9.31 -11.14
CA LEU A 41 16.19 -8.58 -10.01
C LEU A 41 15.49 -7.23 -9.75
N ILE A 42 15.17 -6.47 -10.81
CA ILE A 42 14.45 -5.19 -10.67
C ILE A 42 13.07 -5.43 -10.05
N ASN A 43 12.34 -6.44 -10.54
CA ASN A 43 11.03 -6.80 -10.01
C ASN A 43 11.13 -7.27 -8.56
N HIS A 44 12.09 -8.13 -8.25
CA HIS A 44 12.35 -8.58 -6.87
C HIS A 44 12.65 -7.40 -5.94
N LEU A 45 13.51 -6.46 -6.36
CA LEU A 45 13.84 -5.28 -5.57
C LEU A 45 12.63 -4.38 -5.32
N ARG A 46 11.76 -4.23 -6.33
CA ARG A 46 10.48 -3.52 -6.18
C ARG A 46 9.53 -4.26 -5.24
N ASP A 47 9.46 -5.58 -5.30
CA ASP A 47 8.63 -6.40 -4.41
C ASP A 47 9.05 -6.25 -2.95
N VAL A 48 10.36 -6.15 -2.68
CA VAL A 48 10.88 -5.85 -1.33
C VAL A 48 10.83 -4.35 -0.98
N GLY A 49 10.23 -3.50 -1.80
CA GLY A 49 9.97 -2.09 -1.52
C GLY A 49 11.13 -1.13 -1.78
N VAL A 50 12.10 -1.54 -2.60
CA VAL A 50 13.18 -0.67 -3.07
C VAL A 50 12.75 -0.01 -4.38
N GLU A 51 12.69 1.32 -4.38
CA GLU A 51 12.35 2.12 -5.55
C GLU A 51 13.60 2.34 -6.42
N PRO A 52 13.58 1.99 -7.72
CA PRO A 52 14.64 2.36 -8.65
C PRO A 52 14.73 3.89 -8.81
N MET A 53 15.95 4.38 -8.90
CA MET A 53 16.28 5.76 -9.26
C MET A 53 16.94 5.78 -10.63
N ARG A 54 16.62 6.76 -11.48
CA ARG A 54 17.33 6.98 -12.75
C ARG A 54 18.67 7.67 -12.52
N GLU A 55 19.63 7.42 -13.39
CA GLU A 55 20.94 8.09 -13.35
C GLU A 55 20.81 9.63 -13.35
N GLU A 56 19.88 10.20 -14.11
CA GLU A 56 19.61 11.64 -14.16
C GLU A 56 19.16 12.21 -12.80
N GLU A 57 18.35 11.47 -12.05
CA GLU A 57 17.90 11.86 -10.71
C GLU A 57 19.06 11.83 -9.72
N PHE A 58 19.91 10.80 -9.81
CA PHE A 58 21.12 10.70 -9.00
C PHE A 58 22.08 11.86 -9.26
N LEU A 59 22.34 12.18 -10.53
CA LEU A 59 23.20 13.31 -10.91
C LEU A 59 22.61 14.65 -10.42
N SER A 60 21.30 14.83 -10.51
CA SER A 60 20.62 16.03 -9.98
C SER A 60 20.83 16.21 -8.47
N ILE A 61 20.82 15.11 -7.71
CA ILE A 61 21.10 15.13 -6.26
C ILE A 61 22.56 15.54 -6.01
N LEU A 62 23.51 15.02 -6.80
CA LEU A 62 24.91 15.42 -6.68
C LEU A 62 25.13 16.89 -7.01
N ASP A 63 24.48 17.42 -8.05
CA ASP A 63 24.56 18.84 -8.41
C ASP A 63 24.08 19.73 -7.26
N GLU A 64 22.96 19.37 -6.62
CA GLU A 64 22.46 20.10 -5.47
C GLU A 64 23.42 20.01 -4.27
N LEU A 65 23.93 18.82 -3.93
CA LEU A 65 24.80 18.65 -2.76
C LEU A 65 26.21 19.22 -2.96
N CYS A 66 26.71 19.24 -4.20
CA CYS A 66 28.02 19.77 -4.56
C CYS A 66 27.99 21.24 -4.99
N ASN A 67 26.81 21.88 -5.01
CA ASN A 67 26.67 23.28 -5.41
C ASN A 67 27.56 24.21 -4.55
N PRO A 68 28.53 24.94 -5.15
CA PRO A 68 29.43 25.82 -4.41
C PRO A 68 28.73 27.08 -3.86
N ASN A 69 27.55 27.41 -4.36
CA ASN A 69 26.78 28.58 -3.93
C ASN A 69 25.93 28.30 -2.66
N GLN A 70 25.88 27.05 -2.20
CA GLN A 70 25.18 26.72 -0.96
C GLN A 70 25.96 27.16 0.28
N PRO A 71 25.27 27.38 1.42
CA PRO A 71 25.93 27.68 2.68
C PRO A 71 26.96 26.60 3.07
N ALA A 72 28.09 27.03 3.65
CA ALA A 72 29.13 26.13 4.14
C ALA A 72 28.64 25.22 5.30
N THR A 73 27.56 25.60 5.96
CA THR A 73 26.93 24.85 7.04
C THR A 73 25.54 24.41 6.63
N ILE A 74 25.22 23.14 6.86
CA ILE A 74 23.90 22.55 6.62
C ILE A 74 23.28 22.12 7.96
N PRO A 75 21.95 22.00 8.05
CA PRO A 75 21.30 21.41 9.21
C PRO A 75 21.81 19.98 9.46
N LEU A 76 21.88 19.56 10.73
CA LEU A 76 22.28 18.21 11.11
C LEU A 76 21.37 17.14 10.50
N THR A 77 20.10 17.47 10.24
CA THR A 77 19.14 16.59 9.57
C THR A 77 19.48 16.31 8.11
N LYS A 78 20.38 17.09 7.49
CA LYS A 78 20.89 16.89 6.13
C LYS A 78 22.26 16.19 6.09
N SER A 79 22.80 15.76 7.25
CA SER A 79 24.08 15.03 7.27
C SER A 79 23.98 13.61 6.71
N GLN A 80 22.77 13.08 6.58
CA GLN A 80 22.47 11.78 5.99
C GLN A 80 21.19 11.90 5.17
N ILE A 81 21.18 11.31 3.99
CA ILE A 81 20.01 11.21 3.12
C ILE A 81 19.92 9.77 2.63
N SER A 82 18.81 9.11 2.90
CA SER A 82 18.52 7.78 2.37
C SER A 82 17.53 7.85 1.21
N LEU A 83 17.82 7.12 0.15
CA LEU A 83 17.11 7.13 -1.12
C LEU A 83 16.64 5.72 -1.48
N GLY A 84 15.65 5.63 -2.37
CA GLY A 84 15.17 4.34 -2.87
C GLY A 84 14.23 3.59 -1.93
N LEU A 85 13.69 4.24 -0.89
CA LEU A 85 12.58 3.68 -0.12
C LEU A 85 11.26 4.01 -0.81
N GLN A 86 10.49 2.98 -1.15
CA GLN A 86 9.17 3.18 -1.73
C GLN A 86 8.18 3.68 -0.66
N MET A 87 7.34 4.66 -1.02
CA MET A 87 6.32 5.20 -0.10
C MET A 87 5.12 4.25 -0.01
N PRO A 88 4.50 4.07 1.17
CA PRO A 88 3.30 3.24 1.32
C PRO A 88 2.17 3.64 0.37
N GLU A 89 1.99 4.95 0.14
CA GLU A 89 0.99 5.51 -0.77
C GLU A 89 1.16 4.98 -2.20
N THR A 90 2.39 5.02 -2.74
CA THR A 90 2.72 4.49 -4.08
C THR A 90 2.37 3.01 -4.21
N ARG A 91 2.53 2.23 -3.14
CA ARG A 91 2.24 0.79 -3.16
C ARG A 91 0.77 0.47 -3.12
N VAL A 92 -0.01 1.24 -2.38
CA VAL A 92 -1.47 1.14 -2.38
C VAL A 92 -2.00 1.43 -3.79
N ALA A 93 -1.46 2.46 -4.46
CA ALA A 93 -1.86 2.82 -5.81
C ALA A 93 -1.54 1.73 -6.86
N THR A 94 -0.46 0.96 -6.67
CA THR A 94 -0.06 -0.13 -7.57
C THR A 94 -0.61 -1.51 -7.18
N GLY A 95 -1.32 -1.62 -6.05
CA GLY A 95 -1.85 -2.89 -5.53
C GLY A 95 -0.78 -3.85 -5.00
N ALA A 96 0.45 -3.38 -4.78
CA ALA A 96 1.56 -4.24 -4.39
C ALA A 96 1.51 -4.64 -2.90
N GLU A 97 1.93 -5.86 -2.55
CA GLU A 97 1.92 -6.37 -1.17
C GLU A 97 2.97 -5.72 -0.28
N GLU A 98 2.60 -5.22 0.90
CA GLU A 98 3.50 -4.49 1.80
C GLU A 98 4.71 -5.31 2.29
N PRO A 99 5.97 -4.85 2.07
CA PRO A 99 7.18 -5.49 2.56
C PRO A 99 7.22 -5.54 4.09
N GLY A 100 7.84 -6.58 4.64
CA GLY A 100 7.91 -6.79 6.09
C GLY A 100 8.52 -5.62 6.88
N TRP A 101 9.51 -4.92 6.32
CA TRP A 101 10.17 -3.78 6.99
C TRP A 101 9.25 -2.57 7.15
N MET A 102 8.22 -2.39 6.31
CA MET A 102 7.27 -1.28 6.44
C MET A 102 6.39 -1.41 7.70
N ARG A 103 6.20 -2.64 8.20
CA ARG A 103 5.47 -2.92 9.44
C ARG A 103 6.29 -2.62 10.69
N ASP A 104 7.59 -2.47 10.56
CA ASP A 104 8.45 -2.14 11.69
C ASP A 104 8.10 -0.71 12.20
N PRO A 105 7.88 -0.53 13.51
CA PRO A 105 7.58 0.78 14.10
C PRO A 105 8.54 1.91 13.70
N LEU A 106 9.81 1.59 13.40
CA LEU A 106 10.81 2.55 12.93
C LEU A 106 10.37 3.28 11.65
N PHE A 107 9.61 2.61 10.77
CA PHE A 107 9.17 3.15 9.48
C PHE A 107 7.73 3.70 9.49
N ARG A 108 7.05 3.71 10.65
CA ARG A 108 5.67 4.24 10.76
C ARG A 108 5.53 5.68 10.28
N HIS A 109 6.61 6.46 10.32
CA HIS A 109 6.61 7.83 9.84
C HIS A 109 6.40 7.95 8.33
N LEU A 110 6.75 6.92 7.53
CA LEU A 110 6.52 6.92 6.08
C LEU A 110 5.04 6.99 5.71
N TYR A 111 4.16 6.42 6.55
CA TYR A 111 2.70 6.50 6.37
C TYR A 111 2.13 7.90 6.66
N ARG A 112 2.94 8.82 7.19
CA ARG A 112 2.55 10.21 7.46
C ARG A 112 3.04 11.18 6.38
N ILE A 113 4.00 10.76 5.57
CA ILE A 113 4.52 11.56 4.45
C ILE A 113 3.50 11.47 3.33
N ARG A 114 2.87 12.61 2.99
CA ARG A 114 1.98 12.73 1.83
C ARG A 114 2.81 13.28 0.68
N THR A 115 3.00 12.50 -0.38
CA THR A 115 3.92 12.87 -1.47
C THR A 115 3.27 13.54 -2.67
N LEU A 116 1.93 13.56 -2.74
CA LEU A 116 1.22 14.17 -3.86
C LEU A 116 0.64 15.53 -3.45
N GLU A 117 1.17 16.60 -4.07
CA GLU A 117 0.47 17.88 -4.18
C GLU A 117 -0.84 17.65 -4.93
N GLY A 118 -1.90 17.46 -4.16
CA GLY A 118 -3.20 17.08 -4.69
C GLY A 118 -4.20 17.08 -3.56
N ALA A 119 -4.61 18.27 -3.14
CA ALA A 119 -5.93 18.47 -2.58
C ALA A 119 -6.98 18.14 -3.66
N ALA A 120 -7.17 16.87 -3.93
CA ALA A 120 -8.48 16.33 -4.24
C ALA A 120 -8.90 15.59 -2.97
N GLU A 121 -10.08 15.91 -2.47
CA GLU A 121 -10.76 15.14 -1.44
C GLU A 121 -10.94 13.69 -1.90
N SER A 122 -9.92 12.85 -1.76
CA SER A 122 -10.15 11.43 -1.54
C SER A 122 -10.17 11.25 -0.02
N ASP A 123 -11.39 11.30 0.52
CA ASP A 123 -11.70 10.80 1.85
C ASP A 123 -11.55 9.25 1.87
N GLU A 124 -10.39 8.73 1.45
CA GLU A 124 -9.97 7.39 1.80
C GLU A 124 -9.17 7.47 3.10
N ARG A 125 -9.89 7.86 4.16
CA ARG A 125 -9.75 7.11 5.40
C ARG A 125 -9.80 5.65 4.99
N SER A 126 -8.75 4.88 5.25
CA SER A 126 -8.84 3.42 5.20
C SER A 126 -10.10 3.04 5.96
N VAL A 127 -11.16 2.69 5.22
CA VAL A 127 -12.50 2.56 5.80
C VAL A 127 -12.38 1.50 6.88
N ASN A 128 -12.57 1.89 8.13
CA ASN A 128 -12.45 0.96 9.25
C ASN A 128 -13.72 0.12 9.28
N TYR A 129 -13.76 -0.91 8.45
CA TYR A 129 -14.90 -1.80 8.33
C TYR A 129 -15.22 -2.50 9.66
N ALA A 130 -14.23 -2.71 10.53
CA ALA A 130 -14.48 -3.23 11.88
C ALA A 130 -15.36 -2.27 12.71
N LEU A 131 -15.11 -0.96 12.64
CA LEU A 131 -15.92 0.04 13.33
C LEU A 131 -17.31 0.17 12.70
N LEU A 132 -17.40 0.17 11.37
CA LEU A 132 -18.68 0.28 10.65
C LEU A 132 -19.58 -0.93 10.88
N LEU A 133 -19.04 -2.14 10.79
CA LEU A 133 -19.79 -3.38 11.01
C LEU A 133 -20.19 -3.56 12.49
N ALA A 134 -19.34 -3.13 13.44
CA ALA A 134 -19.70 -3.12 14.86
C ALA A 134 -20.75 -2.05 15.19
N GLY A 135 -20.79 -0.98 14.41
CA GLY A 135 -21.72 0.15 14.53
C GLY A 135 -23.09 -0.07 13.87
N ALA A 136 -23.23 -1.08 13.00
CA ALA A 136 -24.50 -1.39 12.33
C ALA A 136 -25.59 -1.76 13.36
N ASP A 137 -26.79 -1.20 13.18
CA ASP A 137 -27.94 -1.39 14.05
C ASP A 137 -28.63 -2.73 13.80
N ASN A 138 -28.54 -3.26 12.58
CA ASN A 138 -29.15 -4.52 12.19
C ASN A 138 -28.37 -5.23 11.07
N PHE A 139 -28.74 -6.49 10.81
CA PHE A 139 -28.09 -7.34 9.80
C PHE A 139 -28.22 -6.81 8.37
N GLU A 140 -29.31 -6.12 8.04
CA GLU A 140 -29.55 -5.54 6.72
C GLU A 140 -28.57 -4.38 6.44
N GLU A 141 -28.35 -3.52 7.44
CA GLU A 141 -27.36 -2.46 7.39
C GLU A 141 -25.94 -3.00 7.30
N ALA A 142 -25.60 -4.02 8.09
CA ALA A 142 -24.30 -4.69 8.01
C ALA A 142 -24.05 -5.29 6.61
N SER A 143 -25.07 -5.94 6.03
CA SER A 143 -25.01 -6.49 4.67
C SER A 143 -24.86 -5.39 3.61
N GLY A 144 -25.49 -4.22 3.82
CA GLY A 144 -25.33 -3.05 2.97
C GLY A 144 -23.89 -2.50 2.99
N ILE A 145 -23.30 -2.37 4.17
CA ILE A 145 -21.90 -1.92 4.34
C ILE A 145 -20.94 -2.89 3.64
N VAL A 146 -21.12 -4.20 3.83
CA VAL A 146 -20.31 -5.21 3.13
C VAL A 146 -20.49 -5.11 1.61
N TYR A 147 -21.72 -4.92 1.14
CA TYR A 147 -22.00 -4.79 -0.29
C TYR A 147 -21.24 -3.60 -0.91
N GLU A 148 -21.31 -2.42 -0.30
CA GLU A 148 -20.57 -1.25 -0.78
C GLU A 148 -19.05 -1.47 -0.77
N ALA A 149 -18.54 -2.12 0.28
CA ALA A 149 -17.13 -2.49 0.39
C ALA A 149 -16.69 -3.41 -0.76
N MET A 150 -17.52 -4.39 -1.11
CA MET A 150 -17.27 -5.32 -2.21
C MET A 150 -17.31 -4.62 -3.56
N VAL A 151 -18.29 -3.75 -3.81
CA VAL A 151 -18.39 -2.99 -5.06
C VAL A 151 -17.13 -2.14 -5.26
N SER A 152 -16.70 -1.42 -4.21
CA SER A 152 -15.48 -0.61 -4.26
C SER A 152 -14.23 -1.46 -4.54
N LYS A 153 -14.10 -2.63 -3.90
CA LYS A 153 -12.98 -3.54 -4.13
C LYS A 153 -12.99 -4.13 -5.55
N LEU A 154 -14.16 -4.48 -6.09
CA LEU A 154 -14.31 -5.04 -7.44
C LEU A 154 -14.00 -4.01 -8.53
N VAL A 155 -14.49 -2.77 -8.38
CA VAL A 155 -14.17 -1.64 -9.28
C VAL A 155 -12.66 -1.45 -9.38
N LYS A 156 -11.96 -1.48 -8.24
CA LYS A 156 -10.49 -1.34 -8.20
C LYS A 156 -9.76 -2.56 -8.78
N ALA A 157 -10.20 -3.77 -8.43
CA ALA A 157 -9.53 -5.01 -8.85
C ALA A 157 -9.69 -5.31 -10.34
N LEU A 158 -10.85 -4.98 -10.92
CA LEU A 158 -11.18 -5.26 -12.32
C LEU A 158 -11.02 -4.04 -13.24
N ASN A 159 -10.69 -2.87 -12.67
CA ASN A 159 -10.55 -1.60 -13.38
C ASN A 159 -11.81 -1.26 -14.23
N ILE A 160 -12.99 -1.49 -13.66
CA ILE A 160 -14.32 -1.23 -14.27
C ILE A 160 -15.01 -0.05 -13.58
N SER A 161 -15.99 0.59 -14.22
CA SER A 161 -16.71 1.70 -13.59
C SER A 161 -17.73 1.19 -12.57
N GLN A 162 -18.03 1.98 -11.54
CA GLN A 162 -19.03 1.61 -10.52
C GLN A 162 -20.43 1.35 -11.11
N GLY A 163 -20.77 2.02 -12.22
CA GLY A 163 -22.03 1.79 -12.95
C GLY A 163 -22.10 0.46 -13.71
N ASP A 164 -20.97 -0.22 -13.91
CA ASP A 164 -20.90 -1.49 -14.64
C ASP A 164 -21.09 -2.71 -13.72
N VAL A 165 -21.11 -2.49 -12.39
CA VAL A 165 -21.30 -3.55 -11.40
C VAL A 165 -22.79 -3.84 -11.22
N ASP A 166 -23.28 -4.88 -11.89
CA ASP A 166 -24.66 -5.34 -11.74
C ASP A 166 -24.84 -6.13 -10.41
N PRO A 167 -25.66 -5.65 -9.47
CA PRO A 167 -25.86 -6.30 -8.17
C PRO A 167 -26.52 -7.69 -8.26
N SER A 168 -27.20 -7.97 -9.38
CA SER A 168 -27.99 -9.18 -9.58
C SER A 168 -27.19 -10.30 -10.26
N LYS A 169 -25.96 -10.02 -10.68
CA LYS A 169 -25.08 -10.97 -11.35
C LYS A 169 -24.12 -11.66 -10.37
N PRO A 170 -23.72 -12.90 -10.67
CA PRO A 170 -22.68 -13.60 -9.92
C PRO A 170 -21.28 -13.06 -10.27
N LEU A 171 -20.30 -13.28 -9.40
CA LEU A 171 -18.93 -12.76 -9.56
C LEU A 171 -18.26 -13.18 -10.88
N HIS A 172 -18.46 -14.43 -11.31
CA HIS A 172 -17.88 -14.92 -12.57
C HIS A 172 -18.42 -14.18 -13.80
N ALA A 173 -19.67 -13.68 -13.75
CA ALA A 173 -20.26 -12.89 -14.82
C ALA A 173 -19.74 -11.45 -14.86
N LEU A 174 -19.07 -10.99 -13.78
CA LEU A 174 -18.39 -9.70 -13.69
C LEU A 174 -16.90 -9.79 -14.11
N GLY A 175 -16.43 -10.98 -14.52
CA GLY A 175 -15.04 -11.18 -14.95
C GLY A 175 -14.07 -11.54 -13.83
N VAL A 176 -14.59 -11.94 -12.65
CA VAL A 176 -13.75 -12.47 -11.57
C VAL A 176 -13.29 -13.89 -11.93
N ASP A 177 -11.97 -14.07 -12.01
CA ASP A 177 -11.33 -15.37 -12.20
C ASP A 177 -10.85 -15.98 -10.87
N SER A 178 -10.23 -17.17 -10.94
CA SER A 178 -9.72 -17.86 -9.76
C SER A 178 -8.62 -17.11 -9.01
N LEU A 179 -7.83 -16.27 -9.69
CA LEU A 179 -6.75 -15.49 -9.05
C LEU A 179 -7.33 -14.32 -8.27
N VAL A 180 -8.24 -13.57 -8.90
CA VAL A 180 -8.97 -12.46 -8.26
C VAL A 180 -9.82 -12.98 -7.10
N ALA A 181 -10.39 -14.18 -7.20
CA ALA A 181 -11.15 -14.80 -6.11
C ALA A 181 -10.29 -15.10 -4.87
N VAL A 182 -9.03 -15.53 -5.04
CA VAL A 182 -8.09 -15.76 -3.93
C VAL A 182 -7.68 -14.45 -3.27
N GLU A 183 -7.46 -13.40 -4.07
CA GLU A 183 -7.18 -12.06 -3.56
C GLU A 183 -8.38 -11.51 -2.75
N LEU A 184 -9.59 -11.66 -3.28
CA LEU A 184 -10.83 -11.26 -2.60
C LEU A 184 -11.01 -11.97 -1.27
N ARG A 185 -10.80 -13.30 -1.21
CA ARG A 185 -10.85 -14.06 0.04
C ARG A 185 -9.86 -13.51 1.08
N THR A 186 -8.62 -13.28 0.66
CA THR A 186 -7.55 -12.76 1.53
C THR A 186 -7.91 -11.37 2.06
N TRP A 187 -8.47 -10.52 1.21
CA TRP A 187 -8.94 -9.19 1.58
C TRP A 187 -10.13 -9.24 2.57
N MET A 188 -11.12 -10.10 2.33
CA MET A 188 -12.28 -10.29 3.23
C MET A 188 -11.84 -10.73 4.62
N LEU A 189 -10.93 -11.70 4.71
CA LEU A 189 -10.39 -12.16 5.98
C LEU A 189 -9.67 -11.02 6.73
N LYS A 190 -8.90 -10.21 6.00
CA LYS A 190 -8.09 -9.12 6.60
C LYS A 190 -8.93 -7.91 7.01
N GLN A 191 -9.94 -7.53 6.24
CA GLN A 191 -10.70 -6.28 6.43
C GLN A 191 -12.04 -6.48 7.12
N LEU A 192 -12.70 -7.61 6.88
CA LEU A 192 -14.06 -7.89 7.35
C LEU A 192 -14.09 -9.00 8.41
N ASP A 193 -12.94 -9.62 8.73
CA ASP A 193 -12.83 -10.79 9.63
C ASP A 193 -13.82 -11.89 9.25
N ALA A 194 -13.92 -12.16 7.94
CA ALA A 194 -14.83 -13.14 7.35
C ALA A 194 -14.02 -14.14 6.52
N ASP A 195 -13.99 -15.40 6.97
CA ASP A 195 -13.44 -16.51 6.19
C ASP A 195 -14.53 -17.13 5.32
N VAL A 196 -14.41 -16.95 4.01
CA VAL A 196 -15.31 -17.50 2.99
C VAL A 196 -14.50 -18.37 2.05
N ALA A 197 -14.98 -19.59 1.76
CA ALA A 197 -14.30 -20.48 0.84
C ALA A 197 -14.36 -19.90 -0.59
N VAL A 198 -13.31 -20.11 -1.38
CA VAL A 198 -13.28 -19.68 -2.79
C VAL A 198 -14.41 -20.33 -3.60
N PHE A 199 -14.80 -21.55 -3.24
CA PHE A 199 -15.93 -22.24 -3.85
C PHE A 199 -17.25 -21.50 -3.60
N ASP A 200 -17.52 -21.13 -2.33
CA ASP A 200 -18.70 -20.37 -1.94
C ASP A 200 -18.75 -19.00 -2.63
N LEU A 201 -17.60 -18.34 -2.82
CA LEU A 201 -17.51 -17.08 -3.56
C LEU A 201 -18.00 -17.22 -5.01
N MET A 202 -17.69 -18.35 -5.66
CA MET A 202 -17.98 -18.57 -7.08
C MET A 202 -19.38 -19.16 -7.32
N GLU A 203 -19.95 -19.86 -6.34
CA GLU A 203 -21.26 -20.52 -6.44
C GLU A 203 -22.44 -19.57 -6.14
N VAL A 204 -22.19 -18.45 -5.44
CA VAL A 204 -23.26 -17.53 -5.03
C VAL A 204 -23.89 -16.80 -6.23
N ALA A 205 -25.22 -16.83 -6.28
CA ALA A 205 -26.02 -16.34 -7.39
C ALA A 205 -25.96 -14.82 -7.64
N SER A 206 -25.62 -14.02 -6.62
CA SER A 206 -25.56 -12.56 -6.75
C SER A 206 -24.61 -11.89 -5.75
N LEU A 207 -24.11 -10.70 -6.11
CA LEU A 207 -23.27 -9.89 -5.23
C LEU A 207 -23.97 -9.55 -3.90
N ARG A 208 -25.29 -9.35 -3.90
CA ARG A 208 -26.08 -9.11 -2.66
C ARG A 208 -26.15 -10.34 -1.76
N ALA A 209 -26.36 -11.52 -2.33
CA ALA A 209 -26.37 -12.76 -1.57
C ALA A 209 -24.98 -13.02 -0.96
N LEU A 210 -23.93 -12.68 -1.68
CA LEU A 210 -22.56 -12.82 -1.21
C LEU A 210 -22.25 -11.84 -0.06
N ALA A 211 -22.69 -10.59 -0.16
CA ALA A 211 -22.55 -9.62 0.92
C ALA A 211 -23.25 -10.08 2.21
N SER A 212 -24.44 -10.69 2.07
CA SER A 212 -25.18 -11.26 3.22
C SER A 212 -24.45 -12.46 3.83
N LEU A 213 -23.86 -13.34 3.00
CA LEU A 213 -23.05 -14.47 3.46
C LEU A 213 -21.81 -14.00 4.23
N ILE A 214 -21.11 -12.99 3.71
CA ILE A 214 -19.93 -12.38 4.36
C ILE A 214 -20.33 -11.71 5.67
N ALA A 215 -21.43 -10.96 5.72
CA ALA A 215 -21.93 -10.35 6.96
C ALA A 215 -22.24 -11.40 8.03
N THR A 216 -22.73 -12.58 7.65
CA THR A 216 -22.97 -13.71 8.58
C THR A 216 -21.68 -14.31 9.13
N ARG A 217 -20.62 -14.30 8.32
CA ARG A 217 -19.31 -14.89 8.65
C ARG A 217 -18.36 -13.91 9.34
N SER A 218 -18.64 -12.60 9.25
CA SER A 218 -17.83 -11.56 9.86
C SER A 218 -17.86 -11.62 11.39
N GLY A 219 -16.68 -11.57 12.01
CA GLY A 219 -16.54 -11.46 13.47
C GLY A 219 -16.97 -10.09 14.04
N TYR A 220 -17.18 -9.09 13.20
CA TYR A 220 -17.51 -7.71 13.61
C TYR A 220 -19.01 -7.42 13.68
N VAL A 221 -19.85 -8.23 13.03
CA VAL A 221 -21.31 -8.04 13.03
C VAL A 221 -21.89 -8.55 14.35
N LYS A 222 -22.70 -7.72 15.03
CA LYS A 222 -23.46 -8.14 16.21
C LYS A 222 -24.40 -9.28 15.81
N LYS A 223 -24.12 -10.49 16.25
CA LYS A 223 -25.04 -11.62 16.11
C LYS A 223 -26.22 -11.37 17.02
N ASP A 224 -27.38 -11.13 16.42
CA ASP A 224 -28.63 -11.12 17.19
C ASP A 224 -28.80 -12.54 17.75
N ASN A 225 -28.68 -12.69 19.07
CA ASN A 225 -28.97 -13.95 19.76
C ASN A 225 -30.49 -14.16 19.75
N GLY A 226 -31.01 -14.48 18.57
CA GLY A 226 -32.38 -14.94 18.35
C GLY A 226 -32.55 -16.32 18.95
N LYS A 227 -33.21 -16.35 20.11
CA LYS A 227 -33.69 -17.51 20.85
C LYS A 227 -34.12 -18.66 19.94
N GLU A 228 -33.52 -19.83 20.14
CA GLU A 228 -34.17 -21.11 19.84
C GLU A 228 -35.55 -21.15 20.50
N LYS A 229 -36.55 -21.52 19.71
CA LYS A 229 -37.82 -22.07 20.18
C LYS A 229 -38.08 -23.36 19.44
#